data_AF-A0A3S1TGM5-F1
#
_entry.id   AF-A0A3S1TGM5-F1
#
_cell.length_a   1.000
_cell.length_b   1.000
_cell.length_c   1.000
_cell.angle_alpha   90.00
_cell.angle_beta   90.00
_cell.angle_gamma   90.00
#
_symmetry.space_group_name_H-M   'P 1'
#
loop_
_entity.id
_entity.type
_entity.pdbx_description
1 polymer ?
#
loop_
_entity_poly.entity_id
_entity_poly.type
_entity_poly.pdbx_seq_one_letter_code
_entity_poly.pdbx_strand_id
1 'polypeptide(L)'
;LATKRIPKAIPTLLVSTATALAMTIVGAALLPAMGGWTPMTGNSTALLALAAVLVIIGYQFIIMAMRAGDISFIAPFRYTALIWSILLGLFIFADIPDLPMIVGATIIIGSGLYALYRERVVGRRKIVAESTGPSMVPDGI
;
A
#
# COMPACT_ATOMS: atom_id res chain seq x y z
N LEU A 1 -6.87 8.43 18.50
CA LEU A 1 -7.16 9.61 19.34
C LEU A 1 -6.84 10.96 18.67
N ALA A 2 -5.91 11.04 17.69
CA ALA A 2 -5.59 12.29 16.97
C ALA A 2 -6.55 12.65 15.79
N THR A 3 -7.33 11.70 15.28
CA THR A 3 -8.19 11.88 14.09
C THR A 3 -9.45 12.72 14.36
N LYS A 4 -9.82 12.94 15.63
CA LYS A 4 -11.08 13.63 16.01
C LYS A 4 -10.95 15.15 16.13
N ARG A 5 -9.76 15.73 15.88
CA ARG A 5 -9.49 17.17 16.00
C ARG A 5 -8.99 17.84 14.73
N ILE A 6 -9.23 17.27 13.54
CA ILE A 6 -8.96 17.96 12.28
C ILE A 6 -10.22 18.75 11.88
N PRO A 7 -10.20 20.08 11.94
CA PRO A 7 -11.30 20.91 11.45
C PRO A 7 -11.49 20.66 9.94
N LYS A 8 -12.73 20.60 9.47
CA LYS A 8 -13.12 20.46 8.06
C LYS A 8 -12.67 21.64 7.15
N ALA A 9 -11.82 22.53 7.65
CA ALA A 9 -11.45 23.81 7.07
C ALA A 9 -10.00 23.87 6.56
N ILE A 10 -9.26 22.76 6.54
CA ILE A 10 -7.96 22.70 5.86
C ILE A 10 -8.21 22.15 4.45
N PRO A 11 -8.13 22.99 3.39
CA PRO A 11 -8.13 22.51 2.02
C PRO A 11 -7.15 21.35 1.88
N THR A 12 -7.59 20.21 1.34
CA THR A 12 -6.73 19.07 0.99
C THR A 12 -5.56 19.52 0.12
N LEU A 13 -5.79 20.58 -0.65
CA LEU A 13 -4.83 21.28 -1.49
C LEU A 13 -3.69 21.94 -0.68
N LEU A 14 -3.94 22.49 0.52
CA LEU A 14 -2.89 23.02 1.39
C LEU A 14 -2.01 21.92 1.97
N VAL A 15 -2.59 20.77 2.31
CA VAL A 15 -1.81 19.64 2.85
C VAL A 15 -0.93 19.01 1.77
N SER A 16 -1.48 18.82 0.56
CA SER A 16 -0.70 18.28 -0.56
C SER A 16 0.35 19.27 -1.06
N THR A 17 0.04 20.57 -1.14
CA THR A 17 1.04 21.57 -1.51
C THR A 17 2.11 21.73 -0.45
N ALA A 18 1.76 21.78 0.84
CA ALA A 18 2.74 21.89 1.91
C ALA A 18 3.68 20.68 1.98
N THR A 19 3.16 19.45 1.81
CA THR A 19 3.99 18.24 1.76
C THR A 19 4.88 18.20 0.53
N ALA A 20 4.38 18.57 -0.65
CA ALA A 20 5.18 18.69 -1.86
C ALA A 20 6.27 19.76 -1.74
N LEU A 21 5.96 20.93 -1.15
CA LEU A 21 6.92 21.99 -0.87
C LEU A 21 7.99 21.53 0.11
N ALA A 22 7.59 20.86 1.19
CA ALA A 22 8.51 20.31 2.17
C ALA A 22 9.44 19.27 1.54
N MET A 23 8.94 18.31 0.75
CA MET A 23 9.78 17.34 0.04
C MET A 23 10.72 18.01 -0.96
N THR A 24 10.25 19.03 -1.68
CA THR A 24 11.07 19.78 -2.64
C THR A 24 12.19 20.55 -1.94
N ILE A 25 11.89 21.24 -0.83
CA ILE A 25 12.88 21.99 -0.05
C ILE A 25 13.90 21.05 0.58
N VAL A 26 13.46 19.96 1.21
CA VAL A 26 14.36 18.97 1.83
C VAL A 26 15.23 18.31 0.77
N GLY A 27 14.63 17.92 -0.37
CA GLY A 27 15.37 17.38 -1.51
C GLY A 27 16.44 18.36 -2.01
N ALA A 28 16.07 19.62 -2.23
CA ALA A 28 16.99 20.67 -2.67
C ALA A 28 18.11 20.95 -1.65
N ALA A 29 17.80 20.90 -0.34
CA ALA A 29 18.78 21.07 0.72
C ALA A 29 19.77 19.89 0.81
N LEU A 30 19.34 18.69 0.44
CA LEU A 30 20.19 17.49 0.43
C LEU A 30 21.07 17.38 -0.82
N LEU A 31 20.72 18.03 -1.94
CA LEU A 31 21.51 18.03 -3.18
C LEU A 31 23.01 18.36 -2.97
N PRO A 32 23.40 19.44 -2.25
CA PRO A 32 24.82 19.74 -2.03
C PRO A 32 25.52 18.72 -1.13
N ALA A 33 24.82 18.10 -0.17
CA ALA A 33 25.39 17.12 0.74
C ALA A 33 25.58 15.72 0.10
N MET A 34 24.79 15.40 -0.91
CA MET A 34 24.77 14.09 -1.59
C MET A 34 25.60 14.05 -2.89
N GLY A 35 26.40 15.09 -3.18
CA GLY A 35 27.31 15.10 -4.33
C GLY A 35 26.86 15.92 -5.55
N GLY A 36 25.85 16.79 -5.39
CA GLY A 36 25.40 17.72 -6.42
C GLY A 36 24.47 17.08 -7.47
N TRP A 37 24.10 17.87 -8.48
CA TRP A 37 23.22 17.39 -9.55
C TRP A 37 23.98 16.47 -10.51
N THR A 38 23.62 15.20 -10.54
CA THR A 38 24.13 14.24 -11.53
C THR A 38 23.29 14.31 -12.81
N PRO A 39 23.88 14.59 -13.98
CA PRO A 39 23.14 14.60 -15.24
C PRO A 39 22.54 13.22 -15.52
N MET A 40 21.24 13.20 -15.82
CA MET A 40 20.51 11.96 -16.07
C MET A 40 20.98 11.35 -17.39
N THR A 41 21.63 10.19 -17.34
CA THR A 41 22.03 9.45 -18.54
C THR A 41 20.80 8.87 -19.25
N GLY A 42 20.90 8.66 -20.58
CA GLY A 42 19.80 8.12 -21.39
C GLY A 42 19.31 6.74 -20.92
N ASN A 43 20.18 5.96 -20.29
CA ASN A 43 19.81 4.67 -19.71
C ASN A 43 18.95 4.84 -18.45
N SER A 44 19.31 5.78 -17.56
CA SER A 44 18.54 6.05 -16.34
C SER A 44 17.16 6.61 -16.64
N THR A 45 17.02 7.50 -17.64
CA THR A 45 15.70 7.96 -18.10
C THR A 45 14.86 6.84 -18.68
N ALA A 46 15.44 5.93 -19.47
CA ALA A 46 14.72 4.78 -20.03
C ALA A 46 14.20 3.84 -18.93
N LEU A 47 15.05 3.52 -17.93
CA LEU A 47 14.65 2.70 -16.78
C LEU A 47 13.55 3.38 -15.94
N LEU A 48 13.64 4.69 -15.73
CA LEU A 48 12.60 5.46 -15.03
C LEU A 48 11.28 5.48 -15.80
N ALA A 49 11.32 5.66 -17.12
CA ALA A 49 10.13 5.61 -17.97
C ALA A 49 9.47 4.24 -17.94
N LEU A 50 10.25 3.17 -18.03
CA LEU A 50 9.78 1.79 -17.90
C LEU A 50 9.12 1.56 -16.53
N ALA A 51 9.76 1.97 -15.44
CA ALA A 51 9.23 1.87 -14.09
C ALA A 51 7.89 2.62 -13.95
N ALA A 52 7.79 3.83 -14.51
CA ALA A 52 6.55 4.60 -14.51
C ALA A 52 5.41 3.88 -15.23
N VAL A 53 5.68 3.29 -16.41
CA VAL A 53 4.69 2.49 -17.15
C VAL A 53 4.24 1.27 -16.36
N LEU A 54 5.16 0.52 -15.76
CA LEU A 54 4.83 -0.63 -14.91
C LEU A 54 3.96 -0.23 -13.71
N VAL A 55 4.29 0.88 -13.05
CA VAL A 55 3.49 1.40 -11.92
C VAL A 55 2.08 1.77 -12.36
N ILE A 56 1.92 2.41 -13.52
CA ILE A 56 0.60 2.77 -14.06
C ILE A 56 -0.22 1.49 -14.32
N ILE A 57 0.37 0.48 -14.96
CA ILE A 57 -0.30 -0.80 -15.24
C ILE A 57 -0.72 -1.48 -13.93
N GLY A 58 0.18 -1.56 -12.95
CA GLY A 58 -0.11 -2.14 -11.63
C GLY A 58 -1.24 -1.40 -10.91
N TYR A 59 -1.27 -0.07 -10.99
CA TYR A 59 -2.36 0.73 -10.45
C TYR A 59 -3.69 0.48 -11.17
N GLN A 60 -3.70 0.32 -12.49
CA GLN A 60 -4.92 -0.03 -13.20
C GLN A 60 -5.47 -1.38 -12.74
N PHE A 61 -4.60 -2.39 -12.60
CA PHE A 61 -5.02 -3.70 -12.09
C PHE A 61 -5.56 -3.63 -10.67
N ILE A 62 -4.94 -2.86 -9.77
CA ILE A 62 -5.45 -2.77 -8.40
C ILE A 62 -6.80 -2.05 -8.34
N ILE A 63 -7.01 -1.02 -9.17
CA ILE A 63 -8.29 -0.32 -9.27
C ILE A 63 -9.34 -1.28 -9.84
N MET A 64 -9.04 -2.04 -10.88
CA MET A 64 -9.96 -3.03 -11.44
C MET A 64 -10.32 -4.11 -10.41
N ALA A 65 -9.34 -4.65 -9.68
CA ALA A 65 -9.57 -5.62 -8.62
C ALA A 65 -10.53 -5.06 -7.57
N MET A 66 -10.25 -3.84 -7.07
CA MET A 66 -11.08 -3.14 -6.07
C MET A 66 -12.51 -2.86 -6.56
N ARG A 67 -12.73 -2.78 -7.87
CA ARG A 67 -14.07 -2.57 -8.47
C ARG A 67 -14.83 -3.88 -8.71
N ALA A 68 -14.12 -5.00 -8.93
CA ALA A 68 -14.72 -6.28 -9.27
C ALA A 68 -14.94 -7.21 -8.07
N GLY A 69 -14.21 -7.04 -6.97
CA GLY A 69 -14.28 -7.89 -5.78
C GLY A 69 -14.51 -7.14 -4.48
N ASP A 70 -14.87 -7.89 -3.43
CA ASP A 70 -15.00 -7.34 -2.08
C ASP A 70 -13.67 -6.79 -1.57
N ILE A 71 -13.70 -5.56 -1.06
CA ILE A 71 -12.52 -4.87 -0.51
C ILE A 71 -11.82 -5.72 0.56
N SER A 72 -12.60 -6.48 1.35
CA SER A 72 -12.08 -7.38 2.41
C SER A 72 -11.26 -8.55 1.87
N PHE A 73 -11.45 -8.96 0.61
CA PHE A 73 -10.66 -10.01 -0.02
C PHE A 73 -9.36 -9.47 -0.63
N ILE A 74 -9.36 -8.20 -1.06
CA ILE A 74 -8.25 -7.58 -1.79
C ILE A 74 -7.25 -6.92 -0.84
N ALA A 75 -7.71 -6.44 0.31
CA ALA A 75 -6.86 -5.88 1.36
C ALA A 75 -5.61 -6.74 1.68
N PRO A 76 -5.70 -8.07 1.88
CA PRO A 76 -4.54 -8.90 2.15
C PRO A 76 -3.51 -8.96 1.00
N PHE A 77 -3.94 -8.86 -0.26
CA PHE A 77 -3.03 -8.86 -1.42
C PHE A 77 -2.13 -7.63 -1.47
N ARG A 78 -2.55 -6.51 -0.89
CA ARG A 78 -1.70 -5.30 -0.84
C ARG A 78 -0.44 -5.51 0.00
N TYR A 79 -0.49 -6.39 0.99
CA TYR A 79 0.66 -6.69 1.84
C TYR A 79 1.63 -7.68 1.19
N THR A 80 1.16 -8.55 0.29
CA THR A 80 2.03 -9.48 -0.44
C THR A 80 2.91 -8.76 -1.46
N ALA A 81 2.51 -7.57 -1.92
CA ALA A 81 3.32 -6.71 -2.78
C ALA A 81 4.70 -6.39 -2.17
N LEU A 82 4.80 -6.33 -0.84
CA LEU A 82 6.07 -6.07 -0.17
C LEU A 82 7.01 -7.28 -0.25
N ILE A 83 6.47 -8.49 -0.13
CA ILE A 83 7.24 -9.73 -0.31
C ILE A 83 7.79 -9.77 -1.74
N TRP A 84 6.94 -9.50 -2.73
CA TRP A 84 7.34 -9.41 -4.13
C TRP A 84 8.36 -8.29 -4.38
N SER A 85 8.23 -7.14 -3.73
CA SER A 85 9.20 -6.04 -3.85
C SER A 85 10.58 -6.44 -3.37
N ILE A 86 10.69 -7.19 -2.26
CA ILE A 86 11.97 -7.68 -1.74
C ILE A 86 12.56 -8.72 -2.70
N LEU A 87 11.74 -9.66 -3.18
CA LEU A 87 12.18 -10.68 -4.13
C LEU A 87 12.67 -10.06 -5.44
N LEU A 88 11.91 -9.13 -6.02
CA LEU A 88 12.31 -8.44 -7.25
C LEU A 88 13.54 -7.56 -7.03
N GLY A 89 13.68 -6.93 -5.86
CA GLY A 89 14.90 -6.24 -5.44
C GLY A 89 16.13 -7.14 -5.56
N LEU A 90 16.05 -8.32 -4.96
CA LEU A 90 17.14 -9.30 -4.96
C LEU A 90 17.40 -9.90 -6.35
N PHE A 91 16.36 -10.22 -7.13
CA PHE A 91 16.52 -10.89 -8.42
C PHE A 91 16.90 -9.95 -9.57
N ILE A 92 16.36 -8.73 -9.61
CA ILE A 92 16.57 -7.79 -10.72
C ILE A 92 17.77 -6.89 -10.44
N PHE A 93 17.92 -6.41 -9.21
CA PHE A 93 18.94 -5.43 -8.85
C PHE A 93 20.14 -6.06 -8.15
N ALA A 94 20.09 -7.36 -7.82
CA ALA A 94 21.11 -8.07 -7.04
C ALA A 94 21.42 -7.39 -5.69
N ASP A 95 20.47 -6.60 -5.17
CA ASP A 95 20.59 -5.93 -3.88
C ASP A 95 20.44 -6.97 -2.77
N ILE A 96 21.55 -7.26 -2.09
CA ILE A 96 21.58 -8.17 -0.94
C ILE A 96 21.05 -7.38 0.27
N PRO A 97 19.94 -7.81 0.89
CA PRO A 97 19.36 -7.08 1.99
C PRO A 97 20.27 -7.10 3.21
N ASP A 98 20.58 -5.90 3.73
CA ASP A 98 21.33 -5.74 4.97
C ASP A 98 20.50 -6.19 6.19
N LEU A 99 21.20 -6.52 7.29
CA LEU A 99 20.60 -6.85 8.60
C LEU A 99 19.38 -5.98 9.01
N PRO A 100 19.44 -4.64 8.98
CA PRO A 100 18.28 -3.79 9.27
C PRO A 100 17.10 -3.99 8.31
N MET A 101 17.37 -4.22 7.02
CA MET A 101 16.33 -4.50 6.02
C MET A 101 15.66 -5.85 6.29
N ILE A 102 16.42 -6.87 6.69
CA ILE A 102 15.90 -8.19 7.07
C ILE A 102 14.98 -8.08 8.29
N VAL A 103 15.39 -7.32 9.31
CA VAL A 103 14.57 -7.11 10.51
C VAL A 103 13.26 -6.39 10.16
N GLY A 104 13.34 -5.30 9.38
CA GLY A 104 12.16 -4.57 8.91
C GLY A 104 11.22 -5.45 8.08
N ALA A 105 11.77 -6.20 7.13
CA ALA A 105 11.02 -7.14 6.29
C ALA A 105 10.31 -8.19 7.15
N THR A 106 10.98 -8.76 8.15
CA THR A 106 10.42 -9.79 9.04
C THR A 106 9.21 -9.26 9.82
N ILE A 107 9.31 -8.02 10.34
CA ILE A 107 8.20 -7.37 11.05
C ILE A 107 7.00 -7.17 10.12
N ILE A 108 7.25 -6.70 8.89
CA ILE A 108 6.17 -6.41 7.94
C ILE A 108 5.51 -7.70 7.44
N ILE A 109 6.30 -8.74 7.15
CA ILE A 109 5.80 -10.07 6.79
C ILE A 109 4.97 -10.65 7.95
N GLY A 110 5.46 -10.56 9.18
CA GLY A 110 4.74 -11.00 10.38
C GLY A 110 3.42 -10.26 10.58
N SER A 111 3.40 -8.94 10.38
CA SER A 111 2.18 -8.14 10.43
C SER A 111 1.20 -8.50 9.31
N GLY A 112 1.68 -8.76 8.10
CA GLY A 112 0.85 -9.20 6.96
C GLY A 112 0.22 -10.57 7.23
N LEU A 113 1.00 -11.51 7.77
CA LEU A 113 0.53 -12.84 8.14
C LEU A 113 -0.50 -12.78 9.28
N TYR A 114 -0.27 -11.92 10.28
CA TYR A 114 -1.22 -11.67 11.36
C TYR A 114 -2.52 -11.03 10.84
N ALA A 115 -2.45 -10.08 9.90
CA ALA A 115 -3.64 -9.48 9.29
C ALA A 115 -4.47 -10.53 8.54
N LEU A 116 -3.81 -11.40 7.77
CA LEU A 116 -4.46 -12.51 7.07
C LEU A 116 -5.10 -13.51 8.05
N TYR A 117 -4.40 -13.85 9.13
CA TYR A 117 -4.94 -14.71 10.20
C TYR A 117 -6.16 -14.08 10.87
N ARG A 118 -6.09 -12.78 11.20
CA ARG A 118 -7.19 -12.03 11.82
C ARG A 118 -8.40 -11.96 10.91
N GLU A 119 -8.24 -11.72 9.61
CA GLU A 119 -9.36 -11.72 8.65
C GLU A 119 -10.01 -13.10 8.52
N ARG A 120 -9.24 -14.19 8.54
CA ARG A 120 -9.81 -15.56 8.55
C ARG A 120 -10.61 -15.87 9.81
N VAL A 121 -10.20 -15.32 10.95
CA VAL A 121 -10.89 -15.52 12.24
C VAL A 121 -12.13 -14.62 12.36
N VAL A 122 -12.05 -13.36 11.90
CA VAL A 122 -13.15 -12.38 11.99
C VAL A 122 -14.17 -12.52 10.85
N GLY A 123 -13.72 -12.85 9.63
CA GLY A 123 -14.59 -13.10 8.46
C GLY A 123 -15.51 -14.30 8.66
N ARG A 124 -15.09 -15.29 9.47
CA ARG A 124 -15.93 -16.42 9.86
C ARG A 124 -17.14 -16.02 10.72
N ARG A 125 -17.12 -14.83 11.33
CA ARG A 125 -18.15 -14.37 12.27
C ARG A 125 -19.30 -13.62 11.59
N LYS A 126 -19.11 -13.12 10.36
CA LYS A 126 -20.18 -12.42 9.61
C LYS A 126 -21.13 -13.36 8.88
N ILE A 127 -20.66 -14.52 8.40
CA ILE A 127 -21.50 -15.48 7.65
C ILE A 127 -22.54 -16.17 8.56
N VAL A 128 -22.28 -16.28 9.87
CA VAL A 128 -23.20 -16.94 10.82
C VAL A 128 -24.31 -16.01 11.32
N ALA A 129 -24.16 -14.69 11.17
CA ALA A 129 -25.16 -13.73 11.66
C ALA A 129 -26.36 -13.54 10.70
N GLU A 130 -26.24 -13.95 9.44
CA GLU A 130 -27.29 -13.76 8.42
C GLU A 130 -28.20 -14.99 8.25
N SER A 131 -27.77 -16.18 8.70
CA SER A 131 -28.58 -17.41 8.64
C SER A 131 -29.58 -17.58 9.79
N THR A 132 -29.84 -16.52 10.58
CA THR A 132 -30.80 -16.55 11.71
C THR A 132 -31.79 -15.38 11.67
N GLY A 133 -32.07 -14.85 10.48
CA GLY A 133 -33.26 -14.01 10.25
C GLY A 133 -34.52 -14.90 10.29
N PRO A 134 -35.56 -14.53 11.06
CA PRO A 134 -36.65 -15.43 11.44
C PRO A 134 -37.59 -15.73 10.26
N SER A 135 -37.35 -16.83 9.55
CA SER A 135 -38.37 -17.49 8.73
C SER A 135 -39.28 -18.32 9.62
N MET A 136 -40.14 -17.66 10.39
CA MET A 136 -41.30 -18.31 11.01
C MET A 136 -42.37 -17.26 11.28
N VAL A 137 -43.06 -16.84 10.23
CA VAL A 137 -44.49 -16.53 10.36
C VAL A 137 -45.20 -17.82 9.95
N PRO A 138 -45.63 -18.67 10.89
CA PRO A 138 -46.76 -19.52 10.61
C PRO A 138 -47.97 -18.59 10.64
N ASP A 139 -48.77 -18.61 9.58
CA ASP A 139 -50.22 -18.49 9.71
C ASP A 139 -50.78 -18.77 8.32
N GLY A 140 -51.18 -20.02 8.12
CA GLY A 140 -52.34 -20.25 7.29
C GLY A 140 -53.54 -19.81 8.09
N ILE A 141 -54.22 -18.74 7.65
CA ILE A 141 -55.65 -18.67 7.37
C ILE A 141 -55.84 -17.54 6.36
#